data_AF-A0A0F9D3I9-F1
#
_entry.id   AF-A0A0F9D3I9-F1
#
_cell.length_a   1.000
_cell.length_b   1.000
_cell.length_c   1.000
_cell.angle_alpha   90.00
_cell.angle_beta   90.00
_cell.angle_gamma   90.00
#
_symmetry.space_group_name_H-M   'P 1'
#
loop_
_entity.id
_entity.type
_entity.pdbx_description
1 polymer ?
#
loop_
_entity_poly.entity_id
_entity_poly.type
_entity_poly.pdbx_seq_one_letter_code
_entity_poly.pdbx_strand_id
1 'polypeptide(L)'
;MRTPWGESDSVEVIAPGIAFYGTPSHGGFHIASNLLGRIRPIWQAYARKWSGSAQWYEEDCAAALVVIEFPEHFTDSQIEDATSTRKWLETTEEIRDTLRQVWTFDFP
;
A
#
# COMPACT_ATOMS: atom_id res chain seq x y z
N MET A 1 -17.11 -7.73 0.52
CA MET A 1 -16.38 -6.89 -0.47
C MET A 1 -15.38 -7.80 -1.14
N ARG A 2 -15.24 -7.76 -2.47
CA ARG A 2 -14.24 -8.59 -3.17
C ARG A 2 -12.89 -7.88 -3.16
N THR A 3 -11.90 -8.51 -2.52
CA THR A 3 -10.50 -8.07 -2.48
C THR A 3 -9.66 -8.88 -3.49
N PRO A 4 -8.40 -8.50 -3.74
CA PRO A 4 -7.46 -9.31 -4.52
C PRO A 4 -7.24 -10.72 -3.94
N TRP A 5 -7.46 -10.89 -2.64
CA TRP A 5 -7.24 -12.14 -1.90
C TRP A 5 -8.52 -12.90 -1.57
N GLY A 6 -9.64 -12.55 -2.22
CA GLY A 6 -10.93 -13.24 -2.04
C GLY A 6 -12.01 -12.37 -1.43
N GLU A 7 -13.05 -13.00 -0.88
CA GLU A 7 -14.14 -12.28 -0.23
C GLU A 7 -13.70 -11.85 1.18
N SER A 8 -13.88 -10.58 1.50
CA SER A 8 -13.61 -10.05 2.85
C SER A 8 -14.59 -10.59 3.87
N ASP A 9 -14.11 -10.97 5.05
CA ASP A 9 -14.95 -11.28 6.22
C ASP A 9 -14.93 -10.17 7.28
N SER A 10 -14.02 -9.21 7.14
CA SER A 10 -13.85 -8.09 8.05
C SER A 10 -13.47 -6.81 7.31
N VAL A 11 -13.85 -5.68 7.92
CA VAL A 11 -13.48 -4.35 7.43
C VAL A 11 -13.27 -3.42 8.62
N GLU A 12 -12.19 -2.65 8.58
CA GLU A 12 -11.91 -1.54 9.47
C GLU A 12 -11.84 -0.26 8.64
N VAL A 13 -12.72 0.69 8.93
CA VAL A 13 -12.73 2.00 8.25
C VAL A 13 -11.82 2.95 9.02
N ILE A 14 -10.70 3.34 8.39
CA ILE A 14 -9.70 4.23 8.99
C ILE A 14 -10.09 5.69 8.77
N ALA A 15 -10.48 6.04 7.55
CA ALA A 15 -10.87 7.38 7.14
C ALA A 15 -11.75 7.32 5.88
N PRO A 16 -12.43 8.42 5.49
CA PRO A 16 -13.14 8.46 4.21
C PRO A 16 -12.22 8.10 3.03
N GLY A 17 -12.49 6.97 2.37
CA GLY A 17 -11.69 6.46 1.25
C GLY A 17 -10.50 5.59 1.63
N ILE A 18 -10.31 5.28 2.91
CA ILE A 18 -9.24 4.40 3.42
C ILE A 18 -9.88 3.36 4.35
N ALA A 19 -9.80 2.09 3.95
CA ALA A 19 -10.30 0.98 4.75
C ALA A 19 -9.35 -0.21 4.67
N PHE A 20 -9.15 -0.90 5.77
CA PHE A 20 -8.49 -2.19 5.81
C PHE A 20 -9.53 -3.29 5.65
N TYR A 21 -9.28 -4.25 4.76
CA TYR A 21 -10.13 -5.43 4.60
C TYR A 21 -9.34 -6.67 4.96
N GLY A 22 -9.89 -7.50 5.84
CA GLY A 22 -9.37 -8.83 6.13
C GLY A 22 -10.17 -9.90 5.37
N THR A 23 -9.47 -10.97 5.02
CA THR A 23 -10.00 -12.26 4.59
C THR A 23 -9.45 -13.34 5.52
N PRO A 24 -9.96 -14.58 5.49
CA PRO A 24 -9.42 -15.66 6.30
C PRO A 24 -7.94 -15.97 6.06
N SER A 25 -7.36 -15.55 4.92
CA SER A 25 -5.97 -15.85 4.54
C SER A 25 -5.04 -14.65 4.55
N HIS A 26 -5.56 -13.46 4.28
CA HIS A 26 -4.77 -12.25 4.03
C HIS A 26 -5.59 -10.98 4.36
N GLY A 27 -4.99 -9.82 4.16
CA GLY A 27 -5.67 -8.55 4.26
C GLY A 27 -4.94 -7.45 3.49
N GLY A 28 -5.48 -6.24 3.61
CA GLY A 28 -4.81 -5.05 3.10
C GLY A 28 -5.67 -3.81 3.06
N PHE A 29 -5.02 -2.67 2.86
CA PHE A 29 -5.69 -1.40 2.67
C PHE A 29 -6.24 -1.27 1.26
N HIS A 30 -7.49 -0.83 1.18
CA HIS A 30 -8.09 -0.27 -0.03
C HIS A 30 -8.06 1.26 0.05
N ILE A 31 -7.52 1.88 -1.00
CA ILE A 31 -7.47 3.32 -1.18
C ILE A 31 -8.40 3.74 -2.32
N ALA A 32 -9.31 4.66 -2.05
CA ALA A 32 -10.18 5.23 -3.07
C ALA A 32 -9.37 5.98 -4.15
N SER A 33 -9.83 5.90 -5.39
CA SER A 33 -9.14 6.45 -6.57
C SER A 33 -8.77 7.95 -6.44
N ASN A 34 -9.60 8.75 -5.77
CA ASN A 34 -9.35 10.18 -5.54
C ASN A 34 -8.21 10.45 -4.56
N LEU A 35 -7.78 9.47 -3.76
CA LEU A 35 -6.67 9.58 -2.82
C LEU A 35 -5.34 9.07 -3.40
N LEU A 36 -5.36 8.34 -4.52
CA LEU A 36 -4.14 7.80 -5.14
C LEU A 36 -3.12 8.89 -5.48
N GLY A 37 -3.57 10.09 -5.85
CA GLY A 37 -2.69 11.22 -6.14
C GLY A 37 -1.83 11.69 -4.95
N ARG A 38 -2.22 11.32 -3.72
CA ARG A 38 -1.41 11.56 -2.51
C ARG A 38 -0.29 10.53 -2.33
N ILE A 39 -0.43 9.34 -2.91
CA ILE A 39 0.54 8.26 -2.76
C ILE A 39 1.59 8.37 -3.87
N ARG A 40 2.88 8.39 -3.49
CA ARG A 40 3.98 8.41 -4.46
C ARG A 40 3.86 7.30 -5.53
N PRO A 41 4.12 7.60 -6.82
CA PRO A 41 3.95 6.63 -7.93
C PRO A 41 4.71 5.31 -7.74
N ILE A 42 5.90 5.35 -7.15
CA ILE A 42 6.68 4.15 -6.84
C ILE A 42 5.93 3.18 -5.92
N TRP A 43 5.20 3.69 -4.93
CA TRP A 43 4.44 2.85 -4.00
C TRP A 43 3.18 2.29 -4.64
N GLN A 44 2.56 3.05 -5.54
CA GLN A 44 1.46 2.53 -6.36
C GLN A 44 1.93 1.38 -7.27
N ALA A 45 3.12 1.51 -7.87
CA ALA A 45 3.72 0.46 -8.69
C ALA A 45 4.06 -0.78 -7.86
N TYR A 46 4.66 -0.59 -6.68
CA TYR A 46 4.95 -1.69 -5.75
C TYR A 46 3.66 -2.40 -5.29
N ALA A 47 2.63 -1.65 -4.90
CA ALA A 47 1.33 -2.21 -4.52
C ALA A 47 0.71 -3.04 -5.66
N ARG A 48 0.74 -2.51 -6.89
CA ARG A 48 0.23 -3.21 -8.07
C ARG A 48 0.96 -4.52 -8.35
N LYS A 49 2.26 -4.62 -8.07
CA LYS A 49 3.04 -5.86 -8.24
C LYS A 49 2.44 -7.02 -7.42
N TRP A 50 1.92 -6.72 -6.23
CA TRP A 50 1.41 -7.73 -5.30
C TRP A 50 -0.10 -7.94 -5.38
N SER A 51 -0.86 -6.89 -5.68
CA SER A 51 -2.33 -6.95 -5.66
C SER A 51 -2.99 -6.89 -7.04
N GLY A 52 -2.21 -6.62 -8.10
CA GLY A 52 -2.74 -6.34 -9.43
C GLY A 52 -3.42 -4.96 -9.56
N SER A 53 -3.40 -4.13 -8.51
CA SER A 53 -4.09 -2.84 -8.47
C SER A 53 -3.29 -1.77 -7.73
N ALA A 54 -3.42 -0.52 -8.16
CA ALA A 54 -2.85 0.62 -7.41
C ALA A 54 -3.68 0.99 -6.17
N GLN A 55 -4.90 0.45 -6.03
CA GLN A 55 -5.79 0.74 -4.91
C GLN A 55 -5.63 -0.23 -3.74
N TRP A 56 -4.88 -1.32 -3.90
CA TRP A 56 -4.78 -2.39 -2.89
C TRP A 56 -3.34 -2.56 -2.42
N TYR A 57 -3.14 -2.37 -1.12
CA TYR A 57 -1.87 -2.48 -0.43
C TYR A 57 -1.96 -3.66 0.56
N GLU A 58 -1.24 -4.73 0.24
CA GLU A 58 -1.15 -5.97 1.02
C GLU A 58 -0.71 -5.71 2.48
N GLU A 59 -1.26 -6.48 3.42
CA GLU A 59 -1.16 -6.24 4.87
C GLU A 59 0.24 -6.28 5.47
N ASP A 60 1.21 -6.91 4.81
CA ASP A 60 2.59 -6.94 5.28
C ASP A 60 3.30 -5.62 4.94
N CYS A 61 4.09 -5.62 3.86
CA CYS A 61 5.02 -4.55 3.58
C CYS A 61 4.35 -3.35 2.91
N ALA A 62 3.35 -3.60 2.07
CA ALA A 62 2.68 -2.52 1.32
C ALA A 62 1.80 -1.66 2.24
N ALA A 63 1.22 -2.23 3.29
CA ALA A 63 0.40 -1.53 4.27
C ALA A 63 1.15 -0.38 4.96
N ALA A 64 2.44 -0.58 5.26
CA ALA A 64 3.29 0.48 5.82
C ALA A 64 3.32 1.73 4.92
N LEU A 65 3.22 1.58 3.60
CA LEU A 65 3.23 2.70 2.66
C LEU A 65 1.96 3.55 2.81
N VAL A 66 0.81 2.94 3.11
CA VAL A 66 -0.42 3.69 3.41
C VAL A 66 -0.24 4.52 4.68
N VAL A 67 0.30 3.92 5.74
CA VAL A 67 0.54 4.63 7.01
C VAL A 67 1.48 5.84 6.80
N ILE A 68 2.50 5.69 5.97
CA ILE A 68 3.46 6.78 5.67
C ILE A 68 2.84 7.92 4.85
N GLU A 69 1.92 7.63 3.94
CA GLU A 69 1.32 8.64 3.04
C GLU A 69 0.07 9.31 3.66
N PHE A 70 -0.49 8.71 4.72
CA PHE A 70 -1.62 9.21 5.49
C PHE A 70 -1.39 9.16 7.01
N PRO A 71 -0.26 9.71 7.52
CA PRO A 71 0.11 9.57 8.93
C PRO A 71 -0.91 10.19 9.88
N GLU A 72 -1.71 11.16 9.42
CA GLU A 72 -2.74 11.83 10.21
C GLU A 72 -3.88 10.90 10.69
N HIS A 73 -3.96 9.68 10.17
CA HIS A 73 -4.99 8.70 10.52
C HIS A 73 -4.48 7.54 11.39
N PHE A 74 -3.21 7.56 11.79
CA PHE A 74 -2.58 6.47 12.53
C PHE A 74 -1.92 6.99 13.81
N THR A 75 -1.68 6.07 14.75
CA THR A 75 -0.97 6.37 16.00
C THR A 75 0.54 6.52 15.76
N ASP A 76 1.23 7.22 16.66
CA ASP A 76 2.69 7.38 16.59
C ASP A 76 3.43 6.03 16.53
N SER A 77 2.96 5.02 17.26
CA SER A 77 3.53 3.66 17.22
C SER A 77 3.40 3.02 15.85
N GLN A 78 2.22 3.12 15.21
CA GLN A 78 2.02 2.58 13.87
C GLN A 78 2.88 3.31 12.83
N ILE A 79 3.07 4.62 13.00
CA ILE A 79 3.94 5.42 12.13
C ILE A 79 5.40 5.01 12.29
N GLU A 80 5.86 4.74 13.52
CA GLU A 80 7.22 4.26 13.79
C GLU A 80 7.49 2.90 13.15
N ASP A 81 6.56 1.94 13.33
CA ASP A 81 6.64 0.62 12.73
C ASP A 81 6.65 0.71 11.19
N ALA A 82 5.73 1.49 10.62
CA ALA A 82 5.67 1.72 9.19
C ALA A 82 6.93 2.40 8.64
N THR A 83 7.54 3.30 9.41
CA THR A 83 8.80 3.95 9.04
C THR A 83 9.94 2.95 8.98
N SER A 84 9.98 2.01 9.93
CA SER A 84 10.98 0.94 9.95
C SER A 84 10.81 -0.01 8.76
N THR A 85 9.57 -0.42 8.46
CA THR A 85 9.25 -1.24 7.29
C THR A 85 9.58 -0.53 5.98
N ARG A 86 9.26 0.76 5.84
CA ARG A 86 9.61 1.55 4.64
C ARG A 86 11.13 1.61 4.44
N LYS A 87 11.89 1.88 5.50
CA LYS A 87 13.36 1.91 5.43
C LYS A 87 13.92 0.56 4.99
N TRP A 88 13.38 -0.54 5.53
CA TRP A 88 13.77 -1.88 5.11
C TRP A 88 13.43 -2.12 3.63
N LEU A 89 12.21 -1.77 3.19
CA LEU A 89 11.78 -1.89 1.79
C LEU A 89 12.70 -1.16 0.82
N GLU A 90 13.14 0.05 1.16
CA GLU A 90 14.08 0.84 0.37
C GLU A 90 15.45 0.14 0.18
N THR A 91 15.79 -0.86 1.01
CA THR A 91 17.01 -1.67 0.83
C THR A 91 16.82 -2.90 -0.05
N THR A 92 15.57 -3.30 -0.33
CA THR A 92 15.26 -4.53 -1.08
C THR A 92 15.51 -4.38 -2.58
N GLU A 93 15.86 -5.49 -3.24
CA GLU A 93 15.90 -5.52 -4.71
C GLU A 93 14.52 -5.30 -5.34
N GLU A 94 13.45 -5.62 -4.64
CA GLU A 94 12.09 -5.46 -5.16
C GLU A 94 11.72 -4.00 -5.44
N ILE A 95 12.11 -3.10 -4.54
CA ILE A 95 11.95 -1.66 -4.74
C ILE A 95 12.90 -1.15 -5.81
N ARG A 96 14.12 -1.70 -5.91
CA ARG A 96 15.05 -1.37 -7.02
C ARG A 96 14.49 -1.77 -8.38
N ASP A 97 13.88 -2.95 -8.48
CA ASP A 97 13.19 -3.41 -9.69
C ASP A 97 11.97 -2.54 -10.01
N THR A 98 11.20 -2.17 -9.00
CA THR A 98 10.05 -1.27 -9.16
C THR A 98 10.51 0.10 -9.66
N LEU A 99 11.60 0.65 -9.12
CA LEU A 99 12.22 1.89 -9.61
C LEU A 99 12.60 1.80 -11.08
N ARG A 100 13.26 0.70 -11.48
CA ARG A 100 13.63 0.47 -12.89
C ARG A 100 12.39 0.48 -13.77
N GLN A 101 11.33 -0.22 -13.38
CA GLN A 101 10.08 -0.27 -14.15
C GLN A 101 9.41 1.09 -14.26
N VAL A 102 9.32 1.86 -13.17
CA VAL A 102 8.70 3.20 -13.18
C VAL A 102 9.52 4.17 -14.04
N TRP A 103 10.85 4.11 -14.00
CA TRP A 103 11.72 4.97 -14.82
C TRP A 103 11.89 4.52 -16.27
N THR A 104 11.67 3.26 -16.62
CA THR A 104 11.70 2.81 -18.03
C THR A 104 10.55 3.37 -18.87
N PHE A 105 9.52 3.98 -18.27
CA PHE A 105 8.39 4.59 -18.98
C PHE A 105 8.48 6.12 -19.14
N ASP A 106 9.57 6.76 -18.69
CA ASP A 106 9.81 8.20 -18.87
C ASP A 106 10.99 8.45 -19.82
N PHE A 107 10.83 8.23 -21.13
CA PHE A 107 11.52 9.00 -22.17
C PHE A 107 10.68 9.02 -23.47
N PRO A 108 10.54 10.18 -24.15
CA PRO A 108 9.95 10.27 -25.48
C PRO A 108 10.80 9.61 -26.57
#